data_AF-A0A2Z4WED7-F1
#
_entry.id   AF-A0A2Z4WED7-F1
#
_cell.length_a   1.000
_cell.length_b   1.000
_cell.length_c   1.000
_cell.angle_alpha   90.00
_cell.angle_beta   90.00
_cell.angle_gamma   90.00
#
_symmetry.space_group_name_H-M   'P 1'
#
loop_
_entity.id
_entity.type
_entity.pdbx_description
1 polymer ?
#
loop_
_entity_poly.entity_id
_entity_poly.type
_entity_poly.pdbx_seq_one_letter_code
_entity_poly.pdbx_strand_id
1 'polypeptide(L)'
;MKALKELTDKKIGLYIRKEGSGENLATGYGRLQWLRYEIEEHEGRIENYIDNANSLEELKKLACDVIDGKIDVVLIWSIDELINVIGMILMLNCSLREIPIISFCESSERVAYVVQHQDELIEEVF
;
A
#
# COMPACT_ATOMS: atom_id res chain seq x y z
N MET A 1 -1.92 3.78 14.56
CA MET A 1 -2.44 2.39 14.54
C MET A 1 -1.51 1.51 15.35
N LYS A 2 -2.02 0.51 16.10
CA LYS A 2 -1.18 -0.37 16.92
C LYS A 2 -0.15 -1.15 16.08
N ALA A 3 -0.53 -1.59 14.87
CA ALA A 3 0.31 -2.37 13.97
C ALA A 3 1.60 -1.65 13.53
N LEU A 4 1.56 -0.32 13.35
CA LEU A 4 2.74 0.45 12.93
C LEU A 4 3.75 0.64 14.07
N LYS A 5 3.29 0.68 15.33
CA LYS A 5 4.16 0.82 16.51
C LYS A 5 5.03 -0.40 16.76
N GLU A 6 4.67 -1.54 16.18
CA GLU A 6 5.42 -2.80 16.31
C GLU A 6 6.47 -2.98 15.19
N LEU A 7 6.58 -2.02 14.25
CA LEU A 7 7.40 -2.12 13.05
C LEU A 7 8.60 -1.16 13.04
N THR A 8 9.17 -0.82 14.19
CA THR A 8 10.07 0.34 14.37
C THR A 8 11.31 0.40 13.48
N ASP A 9 11.83 -0.73 12.97
CA ASP A 9 13.07 -0.81 12.18
C ASP A 9 12.86 -1.26 10.71
N LYS A 10 11.61 -1.40 10.27
CA LYS A 10 11.27 -1.96 8.95
C LYS A 10 11.41 -0.97 7.79
N LYS A 11 11.65 -1.49 6.57
CA LYS A 11 11.53 -0.72 5.32
C LYS A 11 10.06 -0.71 4.87
N ILE A 12 9.40 0.42 5.01
CA ILE A 12 7.99 0.60 4.65
C ILE A 12 7.90 1.14 3.22
N GLY A 13 7.14 0.45 2.37
CA GLY A 13 6.68 0.98 1.09
C GLY A 13 5.30 1.61 1.27
N LEU A 14 5.24 2.94 1.30
CA LEU A 14 3.99 3.69 1.38
C LEU A 14 3.48 3.93 -0.04
N TYR A 15 2.33 3.35 -0.38
CA TYR A 15 1.67 3.58 -1.65
C TYR A 15 0.38 4.38 -1.49
N ILE A 16 0.18 5.32 -2.41
CA ILE A 16 -1.05 6.06 -2.55
C ILE A 16 -1.26 6.44 -4.01
N ARG A 17 -2.51 6.35 -4.49
CA ARG A 17 -2.89 6.86 -5.80
C ARG A 17 -3.77 8.08 -5.64
N LYS A 18 -3.49 9.16 -6.36
CA LYS A 18 -4.35 10.35 -6.36
C LYS A 18 -5.77 10.00 -6.82
N GLU A 19 -6.79 10.53 -6.17
CA GLU A 19 -8.19 10.38 -6.56
C GLU A 19 -8.52 11.22 -7.81
N GLY A 20 -7.79 12.32 -8.02
CA GLY A 20 -7.96 13.19 -9.19
C GLY A 20 -6.73 14.03 -9.49
N SER A 21 -6.70 14.61 -10.70
CA SER A 21 -5.57 15.44 -11.17
C SER A 21 -5.36 16.73 -10.35
N GLY A 22 -6.41 17.20 -9.66
CA GLY A 22 -6.36 18.36 -8.77
C GLY A 22 -5.96 18.04 -7.33
N GLU A 23 -5.76 16.77 -6.96
CA GLU A 23 -5.37 16.41 -5.59
C GLU A 23 -3.92 16.84 -5.32
N ASN A 24 -3.77 17.75 -4.37
CA ASN A 24 -2.48 18.19 -3.88
C ASN A 24 -2.10 17.39 -2.63
N LEU A 25 -1.24 16.37 -2.82
CA LEU A 25 -0.71 15.57 -1.72
C LEU A 25 0.42 16.28 -0.94
N ALA A 26 0.93 17.41 -1.42
CA ALA A 26 2.07 18.12 -0.84
C ALA A 26 1.69 19.16 0.23
N THR A 27 0.45 19.67 0.23
CA THR A 27 0.03 20.74 1.16
C THR A 27 -1.35 20.47 1.75
N GLY A 28 -1.51 20.58 3.08
CA GLY A 28 -2.81 20.53 3.78
C GLY A 28 -3.06 19.28 4.63
N TYR A 29 -4.32 19.03 4.99
CA TYR A 29 -4.82 17.83 5.71
C TYR A 29 -5.30 16.76 4.72
N GLY A 30 -4.36 16.09 4.04
CA GLY A 30 -4.64 15.06 3.03
C GLY A 30 -4.29 13.65 3.49
N ARG A 31 -4.69 12.65 2.69
CA ARG A 31 -4.43 11.21 2.93
C ARG A 31 -2.94 10.91 3.17
N LEU A 32 -2.06 11.51 2.37
CA LEU A 32 -0.62 11.35 2.52
C LEU A 32 -0.10 11.92 3.84
N GLN A 33 -0.62 13.06 4.31
CA GLN A 33 -0.23 13.64 5.61
C GLN A 33 -0.69 12.76 6.76
N TRP A 34 -1.90 12.20 6.69
CA TRP A 34 -2.38 11.24 7.69
C TRP A 34 -1.50 9.99 7.74
N LEU A 35 -1.17 9.39 6.58
CA LEU A 35 -0.27 8.24 6.54
C LEU A 35 1.13 8.56 7.08
N ARG A 36 1.66 9.74 6.78
CA ARG A 36 2.96 10.20 7.30
C ARG A 36 2.94 10.43 8.81
N TYR A 37 1.86 10.98 9.34
CA TYR A 37 1.68 11.16 10.78
C TYR A 37 1.66 9.82 11.51
N GLU A 38 0.97 8.81 10.95
CA GLU A 38 0.91 7.47 11.54
C GLU A 38 2.27 6.76 11.65
N ILE A 39 3.26 7.19 10.85
CA ILE A 39 4.62 6.64 10.81
C ILE A 39 5.67 7.68 11.23
N GLU A 40 5.28 8.77 11.89
CA GLU A 40 6.22 9.85 12.24
C GLU A 40 7.28 9.40 13.27
N GLU A 41 6.91 8.47 14.14
CA GLU A 41 7.78 7.87 15.17
C GLU A 41 8.57 6.65 14.64
N HIS A 42 8.42 6.31 13.35
CA HIS A 42 9.10 5.17 12.74
C HIS A 42 10.58 5.50 12.49
N GLU A 43 11.49 4.67 13.01
CA GLU A 43 12.94 4.88 12.90
C GLU A 43 13.55 4.20 11.66
N GLY A 44 12.79 3.34 10.99
CA GLY A 44 13.21 2.67 9.76
C GLY A 44 13.08 3.53 8.51
N ARG A 45 13.27 2.90 7.34
CA ARG A 45 13.23 3.59 6.04
C ARG A 45 11.81 3.62 5.50
N ILE A 46 11.38 4.77 4.97
CA ILE A 46 10.09 4.93 4.29
C ILE A 46 10.34 5.30 2.84
N GLU A 47 9.89 4.45 1.92
CA GLU A 47 9.87 4.71 0.48
C GLU A 47 8.46 5.09 0.05
N ASN A 48 8.31 6.21 -0.65
CA ASN A 48 7.00 6.70 -1.10
C ASN A 48 6.78 6.34 -2.57
N TYR A 49 5.65 5.73 -2.87
CA TYR A 49 5.18 5.34 -4.20
C TYR A 49 3.85 6.07 -4.46
N ILE A 50 3.89 7.11 -5.29
CA ILE A 50 2.76 8.02 -5.46
C ILE A 50 2.35 8.08 -6.93
N ASP A 51 1.22 7.44 -7.25
CA ASP A 51 0.66 7.49 -8.60
C ASP A 51 -0.31 8.68 -8.77
N ASN A 52 -0.38 9.22 -9.99
CA ASN A 52 -1.50 10.05 -10.41
C ASN A 52 -2.75 9.17 -10.67
N ALA A 53 -3.94 9.75 -10.70
CA ALA A 53 -5.21 9.01 -10.81
C ALA A 53 -5.28 7.99 -11.96
N ASN A 54 -4.64 8.31 -13.09
CA ASN A 54 -4.63 7.45 -14.29
C ASN A 54 -3.31 6.71 -14.50
N SER A 55 -2.46 6.64 -13.47
CA SER A 55 -1.15 6.00 -13.50
C SER A 55 -1.10 4.81 -12.54
N LEU A 56 -0.27 3.83 -12.88
CA LEU A 56 0.06 2.66 -12.06
C LEU A 56 1.58 2.39 -12.09
N GLU A 57 2.39 3.40 -12.41
CA GLU A 57 3.84 3.24 -12.58
C GLU A 57 4.53 3.04 -11.23
N GLU A 58 4.13 3.81 -10.22
CA GLU A 58 4.66 3.68 -8.87
C GLU A 58 4.15 2.40 -8.19
N LEU A 59 2.91 1.97 -8.47
CA LEU A 59 2.42 0.67 -8.04
C LEU A 59 3.24 -0.50 -8.63
N LYS A 60 3.59 -0.43 -9.93
CA LYS A 60 4.47 -1.44 -10.57
C LYS A 60 5.83 -1.47 -9.91
N LYS A 61 6.40 -0.30 -9.64
CA LYS A 61 7.70 -0.18 -9.00
C LYS A 61 7.68 -0.76 -7.59
N LEU A 62 6.65 -0.47 -6.80
CA LEU A 62 6.46 -1.08 -5.48
C LEU A 62 6.39 -2.61 -5.58
N ALA A 63 5.63 -3.16 -6.53
CA ALA A 63 5.57 -4.61 -6.74
C ALA A 63 6.95 -5.20 -7.04
N CYS A 64 7.75 -4.56 -7.90
CA CYS A 64 9.13 -4.99 -8.16
C CYS A 64 10.02 -4.90 -6.90
N ASP A 65 9.93 -3.82 -6.13
CA ASP A 65 10.74 -3.64 -4.93
C ASP A 65 10.35 -4.61 -3.80
N VAL A 66 9.08 -5.04 -3.74
CA VAL A 66 8.63 -6.17 -2.91
C VAL A 66 9.21 -7.49 -3.40
N ILE A 67 9.17 -7.76 -4.71
CA ILE A 67 9.72 -8.98 -5.31
C ILE A 67 11.23 -9.10 -5.02
N ASP A 68 11.95 -7.98 -5.11
CA ASP A 68 13.39 -7.86 -4.87
C ASP A 68 13.78 -7.88 -3.38
N GLY A 69 12.81 -7.95 -2.46
CA GLY A 69 13.05 -7.96 -1.01
C GLY A 69 13.58 -6.63 -0.46
N LYS A 70 13.25 -5.51 -1.10
CA LYS A 70 13.64 -4.16 -0.65
C LYS A 70 12.64 -3.54 0.32
N ILE A 71 11.43 -4.09 0.38
CA ILE A 71 10.31 -3.63 1.21
C ILE A 71 9.93 -4.75 2.18
N ASP A 72 9.84 -4.40 3.47
CA ASP A 72 9.47 -5.32 4.54
C ASP A 72 7.99 -5.21 4.92
N VAL A 73 7.35 -4.08 4.61
CA VAL A 73 5.95 -3.76 4.94
C VAL A 73 5.37 -2.88 3.85
N VAL A 74 4.15 -3.14 3.42
CA VAL A 74 3.40 -2.25 2.52
C VAL A 74 2.35 -1.49 3.31
N LEU A 75 2.36 -0.16 3.20
CA LEU A 75 1.36 0.72 3.81
C LEU A 75 0.56 1.39 2.71
N ILE A 76 -0.77 1.26 2.77
CA ILE A 76 -1.70 1.84 1.78
C ILE A 76 -2.78 2.67 2.47
N TRP A 77 -3.43 3.55 1.71
CA TRP A 77 -4.60 4.25 2.21
C TRP A 77 -5.80 3.30 2.34
N SER A 78 -6.12 2.59 1.25
CA SER A 78 -7.20 1.60 1.21
C SER A 78 -6.81 0.41 0.33
N ILE A 79 -7.29 -0.78 0.70
CA ILE A 79 -7.13 -2.02 -0.07
C ILE A 79 -7.78 -1.92 -1.44
N ASP A 80 -8.78 -1.07 -1.61
CA ASP A 80 -9.46 -0.86 -2.88
C ASP A 80 -8.54 -0.22 -3.93
N GLU A 81 -7.47 0.47 -3.52
CA GLU A 81 -6.44 1.00 -4.43
C GLU A 81 -5.64 -0.12 -5.13
N LEU A 82 -5.68 -1.34 -4.59
CA LEU A 82 -5.00 -2.53 -5.12
C LEU A 82 -5.90 -3.44 -5.97
N ILE A 83 -7.19 -3.10 -6.16
CA ILE A 83 -8.12 -3.88 -6.99
C ILE A 83 -7.85 -3.57 -8.47
N ASN A 84 -6.73 -4.11 -8.97
CA ASN A 84 -6.32 -4.12 -10.36
C ASN A 84 -5.24 -5.19 -10.56
N VAL A 85 -4.91 -5.52 -11.81
CA VAL A 85 -3.95 -6.59 -12.15
C VAL A 85 -2.59 -6.42 -11.46
N ILE A 86 -2.07 -5.19 -11.34
CA ILE A 86 -0.76 -4.95 -10.72
C ILE A 86 -0.87 -5.06 -9.19
N GLY A 87 -1.95 -4.54 -8.61
CA GLY A 87 -2.23 -4.67 -7.18
C GLY A 87 -2.39 -6.14 -6.76
N MET A 88 -3.00 -6.99 -7.58
CA MET A 88 -3.04 -8.44 -7.36
C MET A 88 -1.64 -9.08 -7.37
N ILE A 89 -0.79 -8.70 -8.32
CA ILE A 89 0.61 -9.16 -8.35
C ILE A 89 1.34 -8.75 -7.06
N LEU A 90 1.13 -7.53 -6.59
CA LEU A 90 1.68 -7.05 -5.32
C LEU A 90 1.17 -7.89 -4.15
N MET A 91 -0.16 -8.05 -4.01
CA MET A 91 -0.79 -8.82 -2.94
C MET A 91 -0.32 -10.28 -2.89
N LEU A 92 -0.24 -10.95 -4.05
CA LEU A 92 0.31 -12.30 -4.16
C LEU A 92 1.75 -12.37 -3.67
N ASN A 93 2.61 -11.45 -4.12
CA ASN A 93 4.03 -11.47 -3.75
C ASN A 93 4.26 -11.12 -2.28
N CYS A 94 3.43 -10.24 -1.71
CA CYS A 94 3.41 -9.98 -0.28
C CYS A 94 3.02 -11.22 0.51
N SER A 95 1.94 -11.91 0.11
CA SER A 95 1.48 -13.14 0.76
C SER A 95 2.55 -14.25 0.74
N LEU A 96 3.16 -14.51 -0.43
CA LEU A 96 4.21 -15.52 -0.61
C LEU A 96 5.47 -15.25 0.23
N ARG A 97 5.74 -14.00 0.58
CA ARG A 97 6.93 -13.57 1.33
C ARG A 97 6.63 -13.18 2.77
N GLU A 98 5.39 -13.37 3.22
CA GLU A 98 4.93 -12.97 4.55
C GLU A 98 5.15 -11.47 4.84
N ILE A 99 5.08 -10.64 3.79
CA ILE A 99 5.17 -9.17 3.91
C ILE A 99 3.78 -8.64 4.26
N PRO A 100 3.59 -7.99 5.42
CA PRO A 100 2.29 -7.45 5.80
C PRO A 100 1.90 -6.27 4.92
N ILE A 101 0.62 -6.27 4.53
CA ILE A 101 -0.05 -5.11 3.95
C ILE A 101 -0.89 -4.48 5.06
N ILE A 102 -0.64 -3.21 5.36
CA ILE A 102 -1.36 -2.42 6.34
C ILE A 102 -2.18 -1.38 5.60
N SER A 103 -3.49 -1.40 5.80
CA SER A 103 -4.39 -0.37 5.31
C SER A 103 -4.72 0.62 6.42
N PHE A 104 -4.79 1.90 6.07
CA PHE A 104 -5.33 2.92 6.98
C PHE A 104 -6.85 2.82 7.13
N CYS A 105 -7.58 2.57 6.04
CA CYS A 105 -9.05 2.54 6.04
C CYS A 105 -9.65 1.21 6.50
N GLU A 106 -8.95 0.08 6.30
CA GLU A 106 -9.50 -1.24 6.58
C GLU A 106 -8.83 -1.94 7.76
N SER A 107 -9.58 -2.83 8.43
CA SER A 107 -9.03 -3.70 9.46
C SER A 107 -8.14 -4.79 8.86
N SER A 108 -7.27 -5.39 9.68
CA SER A 108 -6.41 -6.49 9.27
C SER A 108 -7.20 -7.69 8.74
N GLU A 109 -8.39 -7.97 9.29
CA GLU A 109 -9.25 -9.05 8.81
C GLU A 109 -9.79 -8.78 7.41
N ARG A 110 -10.18 -7.53 7.12
CA ARG A 110 -10.66 -7.13 5.80
C ARG A 110 -9.53 -7.20 4.77
N VAL A 111 -8.32 -6.73 5.11
CA VAL A 111 -7.14 -6.84 4.24
C VAL A 111 -6.82 -8.31 3.97
N ALA A 112 -6.75 -9.14 5.01
CA ALA A 112 -6.46 -10.57 4.87
C ALA A 112 -7.49 -11.28 3.99
N TYR A 113 -8.78 -10.95 4.15
CA TYR A 113 -9.84 -11.49 3.31
C TYR A 113 -9.62 -11.15 1.83
N VAL A 114 -9.34 -9.89 1.48
CA VAL A 114 -9.10 -9.47 0.08
C VAL A 114 -7.88 -10.17 -0.50
N VAL A 115 -6.77 -10.24 0.24
CA VAL A 115 -5.54 -10.92 -0.23
C VAL A 115 -5.79 -12.40 -0.49
N GLN A 116 -6.62 -13.07 0.31
CA GLN A 116 -6.95 -14.49 0.15
C GLN A 116 -7.92 -14.77 -1.00
N HIS A 117 -8.81 -13.83 -1.32
CA HIS A 117 -9.87 -13.99 -2.33
C HIS A 117 -9.60 -13.12 -3.58
N GLN A 118 -8.35 -12.72 -3.80
CA GLN A 118 -7.97 -11.84 -4.93
C GLN A 118 -8.28 -12.46 -6.30
N ASP A 119 -8.31 -13.78 -6.40
CA ASP A 119 -8.62 -14.50 -7.64
C ASP A 119 -10.10 -14.38 -8.04
N GLU A 120 -11.00 -14.20 -7.06
CA GLU A 120 -12.44 -14.02 -7.29
C GLU A 120 -12.76 -12.61 -7.80
N LEU A 121 -11.90 -11.63 -7.50
CA LEU A 121 -12.03 -10.24 -7.95
C LEU A 121 -11.63 -10.05 -9.43
N ILE A 122 -11.10 -11.09 -10.09
CA ILE A 122 -10.73 -11.07 -11.51
C ILE A 122 -11.99 -11.10 -12.40
N GLU A 123 -13.06 -11.75 -11.97
CA GLU A 123 -14.28 -11.91 -12.78
C GLU A 123 -15.10 -10.62 -12.95
N GLU A 124 -14.86 -9.59 -12.13
CA GLU A 124 -15.57 -8.29 -12.22
C GLU A 124 -14.84 -7.23 -13.06
N VAL A 125 -13.60 -7.50 -13.46
CA VAL A 125 -12.74 -6.55 -14.20
C VAL A 125 -12.69 -6.85 -15.71
N PHE A 126 -13.25 -7.99 -16.15
CA PHE A 126 -13.35 -8.42 -17.55
C PHE A 126 -14.77 -8.41 -18.11
#